data_AF-A0A7J3MK31-F1
#
_entry.id   AF-A0A7J3MK31-F1
#
_cell.length_a   1.000
_cell.length_b   1.000
_cell.length_c   1.000
_cell.angle_alpha   90.00
_cell.angle_beta   90.00
_cell.angle_gamma   90.00
#
_symmetry.space_group_name_H-M   'P 1'
#
loop_
_entity.id
_entity.type
_entity.pdbx_description
1 polymer ?
#
loop_
_entity_poly.entity_id
_entity_poly.type
_entity_poly.pdbx_seq_one_letter_code
_entity_poly.pdbx_strand_id
1 'polypeptide(L)'
;MLTIFAEIALTFFKLLPYLLWLYINYLFLNRKITRNRKKMAKALEKEGLPKHVAEKIAEHVFPKIDLKQWQTPFLQSGRMAKNFGRQN
;
A
#
# COMPACT_ATOMS: atom_id res chain seq x y z
N MET A 1 -20.76 -3.97 -35.18
CA MET A 1 -21.24 -4.29 -33.82
C MET A 1 -20.58 -5.58 -33.30
N LEU A 2 -20.89 -6.75 -33.85
CA LEU A 2 -20.33 -8.05 -33.40
C LEU A 2 -18.78 -8.14 -33.43
N THR A 3 -18.15 -7.59 -34.46
CA THR A 3 -16.68 -7.54 -34.61
C THR A 3 -16.01 -6.69 -33.52
N ILE A 4 -16.60 -5.55 -33.18
CA ILE A 4 -16.12 -4.64 -32.13
C ILE A 4 -16.16 -5.33 -30.76
N PHE A 5 -17.25 -6.07 -30.46
CA PHE A 5 -17.35 -6.82 -29.20
C PHE A 5 -16.29 -7.94 -29.11
N ALA A 6 -16.00 -8.62 -30.22
CA ALA A 6 -14.97 -9.66 -30.25
C ALA A 6 -13.55 -9.10 -30.04
N GLU A 7 -13.23 -7.95 -30.63
CA GLU A 7 -11.93 -7.27 -30.45
C GLU A 7 -11.74 -6.77 -29.01
N ILE A 8 -12.79 -6.20 -28.43
CA ILE A 8 -12.78 -5.80 -27.01
C ILE A 8 -12.56 -7.02 -26.11
N ALA A 9 -13.29 -8.12 -26.32
CA ALA A 9 -13.14 -9.34 -25.54
C ALA A 9 -11.73 -9.94 -25.62
N LEU A 10 -11.14 -9.99 -26.83
CA LEU A 10 -9.75 -10.44 -27.03
C LEU A 10 -8.74 -9.53 -26.33
N THR A 11 -8.98 -8.23 -26.33
CA THR A 11 -8.11 -7.24 -25.65
C THR A 11 -8.15 -7.43 -24.13
N PHE A 12 -9.34 -7.65 -23.56
CA PHE A 12 -9.47 -7.99 -22.14
C PHE A 12 -8.78 -9.31 -21.80
N PHE A 13 -8.93 -10.34 -22.63
CA PHE A 13 -8.29 -11.64 -22.41
C PHE A 13 -6.77 -11.54 -22.44
N LYS A 14 -6.21 -10.68 -23.31
CA LYS A 14 -4.77 -10.37 -23.34
C LYS A 14 -4.30 -9.58 -22.12
N LEU A 15 -5.11 -8.67 -21.58
CA LEU A 15 -4.76 -7.86 -20.42
C LEU A 15 -4.90 -8.61 -19.09
N LEU A 16 -5.81 -9.58 -19.02
CA LEU A 16 -6.07 -10.40 -17.83
C LEU A 16 -4.81 -11.02 -17.20
N PRO A 17 -3.90 -11.68 -17.95
CA PRO A 17 -2.69 -12.26 -17.35
C PRO A 17 -1.76 -11.21 -16.76
N TYR A 18 -1.66 -10.01 -17.34
CA TYR A 18 -0.85 -8.92 -16.79
C TYR A 18 -1.44 -8.37 -15.49
N LEU A 19 -2.77 -8.21 -15.43
CA LEU A 19 -3.48 -7.82 -14.21
C LEU A 19 -3.31 -8.87 -13.11
N LEU A 20 -3.40 -10.16 -13.46
CA LEU A 20 -3.19 -11.26 -12.53
C LEU A 20 -1.75 -11.28 -12.01
N TRP A 21 -0.77 -11.08 -12.91
CA TRP A 21 0.65 -11.00 -12.56
C TRP A 21 0.95 -9.83 -11.61
N LEU A 22 0.40 -8.65 -11.88
CA LEU A 22 0.49 -7.48 -11.01
C LEU A 22 -0.13 -7.77 -9.63
N TYR A 23 -1.29 -8.41 -9.61
CA TYR A 23 -1.98 -8.77 -8.37
C TYR A 23 -1.18 -9.78 -7.53
N ILE A 24 -0.61 -10.80 -8.16
CA ILE A 24 0.26 -11.78 -7.49
C ILE A 24 1.51 -11.09 -6.91
N ASN A 25 2.15 -10.21 -7.68
CA ASN A 25 3.31 -9.45 -7.20
C ASN A 25 2.96 -8.54 -6.03
N TYR A 26 1.80 -7.88 -6.08
CA TYR A 26 1.29 -7.07 -4.98
C TYR A 26 1.11 -7.91 -3.70
N LEU A 27 0.48 -9.09 -3.80
CA LEU A 27 0.33 -10.00 -2.66
C LEU A 27 1.68 -10.46 -2.09
N PHE A 28 2.63 -10.78 -2.97
CA PHE A 28 3.97 -11.21 -2.55
C PHE A 28 4.72 -10.09 -1.83
N LEU A 29 4.68 -8.87 -2.38
CA LEU A 29 5.28 -7.69 -1.78
C LEU A 29 4.69 -7.40 -0.39
N ASN A 30 3.35 -7.42 -0.26
CA ASN A 30 2.68 -7.15 1.01
C ASN A 30 3.01 -8.21 2.07
N ARG A 31 3.12 -9.49 1.67
CA ARG A 31 3.61 -10.55 2.56
C ARG A 31 5.06 -10.33 3.00
N LYS A 32 5.94 -9.89 2.09
CA LYS A 32 7.36 -9.61 2.40
C LYS A 32 7.50 -8.43 3.36
N ILE A 33 6.78 -7.33 3.12
CA ILE A 33 6.72 -6.16 3.99
C ILE A 33 6.25 -6.56 5.40
N THR A 34 5.19 -7.35 5.50
CA THR A 34 4.67 -7.83 6.79
C THR A 34 5.70 -8.67 7.56
N ARG A 35 6.45 -9.53 6.87
CA ARG A 35 7.54 -10.31 7.48
C ARG A 35 8.68 -9.40 7.96
N ASN A 36 9.10 -8.44 7.14
CA ASN A 36 10.16 -7.50 7.49
C ASN A 36 9.77 -6.62 8.68
N ARG A 37 8.53 -6.12 8.71
CA ARG A 37 7.97 -5.38 9.83
C ARG A 37 8.06 -6.16 11.15
N LYS A 38 7.67 -7.44 11.14
CA LYS A 38 7.78 -8.31 12.32
C LYS A 38 9.22 -8.53 12.76
N LYS A 39 10.15 -8.71 11.81
CA LYS A 39 11.59 -8.84 12.11
C LYS A 39 12.15 -7.57 12.73
N MET A 40 11.78 -6.41 12.19
CA MET A 40 12.23 -5.12 12.71
C MET A 40 11.66 -4.82 14.10
N ALA A 41 10.37 -5.05 14.33
CA ALA A 41 9.76 -4.88 15.65
C ALA A 41 10.48 -5.75 16.70
N LYS A 42 10.75 -7.02 16.38
CA LYS A 42 11.53 -7.91 17.24
C LYS A 42 12.98 -7.46 17.46
N ALA A 43 13.62 -6.87 16.44
CA ALA A 43 14.97 -6.33 16.58
C ALA A 43 14.97 -5.13 17.54
N LEU A 44 14.03 -4.20 17.38
CA LEU A 44 13.87 -3.03 18.25
C LEU A 44 13.51 -3.42 19.69
N GLU A 45 12.68 -4.45 19.88
CA GLU A 45 12.41 -5.01 21.22
C GLU A 45 13.67 -5.56 21.88
N LYS A 46 14.58 -6.21 21.12
CA LYS A 46 15.87 -6.70 21.64
C LYS A 46 16.82 -5.56 22.02
N GLU A 47 16.73 -4.42 21.33
CA GLU A 47 17.47 -3.19 21.67
C GLU A 47 16.90 -2.46 22.89
N GLY A 48 15.85 -3.01 23.53
CA GLY A 48 15.27 -2.48 24.76
C GLY A 48 14.11 -1.49 24.54
N LEU A 49 13.62 -1.33 23.30
CA LEU A 49 12.44 -0.50 23.08
C LEU A 49 11.17 -1.20 23.58
N PRO A 50 10.24 -0.47 24.22
CA PRO A 50 8.92 -0.99 24.54
C PRO A 50 8.20 -1.46 23.27
N LYS A 51 7.54 -2.61 23.36
CA LYS A 51 6.83 -3.27 22.25
C LYS A 51 5.94 -2.33 21.42
N HIS A 52 5.17 -1.47 22.10
CA HIS A 52 4.28 -0.51 21.42
C HIS A 52 5.02 0.55 20.60
N VAL A 53 6.21 0.98 21.03
CA VAL A 53 7.05 1.93 20.30
C VAL A 53 7.73 1.23 19.13
N ALA A 54 8.28 0.03 19.36
CA ALA A 54 8.91 -0.81 18.34
C ALA A 54 7.94 -1.14 17.18
N GLU A 55 6.70 -1.52 17.50
CA GLU A 55 5.67 -1.79 16.51
C GLU A 55 5.30 -0.54 15.68
N LYS A 56 5.20 0.63 16.32
CA LYS A 56 4.86 1.90 15.66
C LYS A 56 5.98 2.37 14.73
N ILE A 57 7.24 2.22 15.14
CA ILE A 57 8.40 2.51 14.28
C ILE A 57 8.43 1.54 13.10
N ALA A 58 8.23 0.23 13.34
CA ALA A 58 8.21 -0.76 12.29
C ALA A 58 7.05 -0.54 11.29
N GLU A 59 5.90 -0.02 11.75
CA GLU A 59 4.79 0.42 10.88
C GLU A 59 5.16 1.59 9.98
N HIS A 60 5.92 2.54 10.51
CA HIS A 60 6.34 3.72 9.77
C HIS A 60 7.38 3.38 8.70
N VAL A 61 8.33 2.51 9.03
CA VAL A 61 9.41 2.09 8.11
C VAL A 61 8.91 1.09 7.06
N PHE A 62 8.01 0.19 7.44
CA PHE A 62 7.40 -0.81 6.56
C PHE A 62 5.88 -0.63 6.50
N PRO A 63 5.40 0.43 5.83
CA PRO A 63 3.96 0.69 5.71
C PRO A 63 3.31 -0.42 4.89
N LYS A 64 2.13 -0.86 5.34
CA LYS A 64 1.30 -1.75 4.52
C LYS A 64 0.88 -0.98 3.28
N ILE A 65 1.16 -1.55 2.12
CA ILE A 65 0.62 -1.05 0.88
C ILE A 65 -0.83 -1.52 0.85
N ASP A 66 -1.75 -0.58 0.93
CA ASP A 66 -3.17 -0.85 0.73
C ASP A 66 -3.64 -0.09 -0.50
N LEU A 67 -4.31 -0.77 -1.43
CA LEU A 67 -4.80 -0.18 -2.68
C LEU A 67 -5.78 0.98 -2.42
N LYS A 68 -6.36 1.05 -1.22
CA LYS A 68 -7.20 2.19 -0.77
C LYS A 68 -6.43 3.50 -0.57
N GLN A 69 -5.13 3.46 -0.25
CA GLN A 69 -4.33 4.67 -0.05
C GLN A 69 -4.05 5.44 -1.35
N TRP A 70 -4.11 4.75 -2.50
CA TRP A 70 -3.96 5.36 -3.82
C TRP A 70 -5.13 6.26 -4.22
N GLN A 71 -6.27 6.16 -3.53
CA GLN A 71 -7.43 7.05 -3.74
C GLN A 71 -7.30 8.39 -2.98
N THR A 72 -6.28 8.56 -2.14
CA THR A 72 -6.14 9.73 -1.25
C THR A 72 -5.02 10.76 -1.55
N PRO A 73 -4.35 10.84 -2.72
CA PRO A 73 -3.47 11.99 -2.95
C PRO A 73 -4.24 13.31 -3.09
N PHE A 74 -5.50 13.30 -3.55
CA PHE A 74 -6.22 14.54 -3.87
C PHE A 74 -6.96 15.18 -2.68
N LEU A 75 -7.20 14.45 -1.57
CA LEU A 75 -7.99 14.94 -0.44
C LEU A 75 -7.18 15.36 0.79
N GLN A 76 -5.87 15.07 0.84
CA GLN A 76 -5.02 15.45 1.98
C GLN A 76 -4.43 16.87 1.88
N SER A 77 -4.32 17.44 0.68
CA SER A 77 -3.84 18.83 0.50
C SER A 77 -4.76 19.86 1.17
N GLY A 78 -6.06 19.59 1.27
CA GLY A 78 -7.03 20.48 1.93
C GLY A 78 -7.08 20.38 3.46
N ARG A 79 -6.67 19.26 4.07
CA ARG A 79 -6.66 19.10 5.55
C ARG A 79 -5.39 19.62 6.21
N MET A 80 -4.24 19.55 5.53
CA MET A 80 -3.01 20.16 6.06
C MET A 80 -3.08 21.70 6.08
N ALA A 81 -3.75 22.33 5.10
CA ALA A 81 -3.93 23.79 5.06
C ALA A 81 -4.76 24.35 6.24
N LYS A 82 -5.75 23.59 6.75
CA LYS A 82 -6.62 24.07 7.83
C LYS A 82 -5.98 24.02 9.23
N ASN A 83 -4.93 23.23 9.43
CA ASN A 83 -4.25 23.16 10.73
C ASN A 83 -3.13 24.19 10.89
N PHE A 84 -2.63 24.78 9.79
CA PHE A 84 -1.65 25.88 9.85
C PHE A 84 -2.30 27.26 10.04
N GLY A 85 -3.58 27.44 9.67
CA GLY A 85 -4.30 28.71 9.80
C GLY A 85 -4.95 28.97 11.16
N ARG A 86 -4.69 28.14 12.18
CA ARG A 86 -5.33 28.23 13.51
C ARG A 86 -4.34 28.47 14.66
N GLN A 87 -3.08 28.77 14.34
CA GLN A 87 -2.02 29.10 15.30
C GLN A 87 -1.55 30.57 15.22
N ASN A 88 -2.29 31.44 14.54
CA ASN A 88 -2.09 32.90 14.62
C ASN A 88 -3.30 33.55 15.28
#